data_AF-A0AAV7X366-F1
#
_entry.id   AF-A0AAV7X366-F1
#
_cell.length_a   1.000
_cell.length_b   1.000
_cell.length_c   1.000
_cell.angle_alpha   90.00
_cell.angle_beta   90.00
_cell.angle_gamma   90.00
#
_symmetry.space_group_name_H-M   'P 1'
#
loop_
_entity.id
_entity.type
_entity.pdbx_description
1 polymer ?
#
loop_
_entity_poly.entity_id
_entity_poly.type
_entity_poly.pdbx_seq_one_letter_code
_entity_poly.pdbx_strand_id
1 'polypeptide(L)'
;MRYYKLNSDLNDGNRNLLANVILNDYLKDDPDKRFPSEVENSMCEAVLSLFPTENKEVWVTATCKKRSSSAGRGKLLSRYYDIRRKMAKNGLLSKRTADSADLSLSDEDSNEDVDPELSDHLLWLQNNKQPWSKVSSLWVLTSKHRMRSLISGTVPVATYLTKYPGLQDPSGYLLLTTDFELKYPASGMSLFVEWPQLVAFIETIAPNPDDIKESLSEDGKKIRVIQALPYLFPVITCAKKGKKQWRPSRQESAEALMLHVKCIGDINISLASRAKDKYEPYGLSLGAQAIVVDPDLDTISNSFVRINSTMYEVENPLKALDITFKAIHALDCKYHKESVREWLILEKAVYHLNDAPAGQVTAAVKSYTNFKKRN
;
A
#
# COMPACT_ATOMS: atom_id res chain seq x y z
N MET A 1 13.80 34.56 34.61
CA MET A 1 13.25 35.52 35.61
C MET A 1 13.84 36.93 35.49
N ARG A 2 15.17 37.17 35.61
CA ARG A 2 15.75 38.54 35.53
C ARG A 2 15.43 39.29 34.22
N TYR A 3 15.47 38.60 33.07
CA TYR A 3 15.16 39.19 31.76
C TYR A 3 13.69 39.63 31.62
N TYR A 4 12.74 38.78 32.03
CA TYR A 4 11.31 39.10 32.01
C TYR A 4 10.97 40.25 32.96
N LYS A 5 11.58 40.29 34.16
CA LYS A 5 11.42 41.40 35.10
C LYS A 5 11.89 42.75 34.55
N LEU A 6 12.80 42.75 33.57
CA LEU A 6 13.36 43.96 32.98
C LEU A 6 12.61 44.40 31.71
N ASN A 7 12.14 43.44 30.90
CA ASN A 7 11.57 43.72 29.57
C ASN A 7 10.06 43.45 29.47
N SER A 8 9.46 42.90 30.53
CA SER A 8 8.06 42.45 30.55
C SER A 8 7.68 41.52 29.38
N ASP A 9 8.65 40.79 28.83
CA ASP A 9 8.47 39.84 27.73
C ASP A 9 9.51 38.71 27.81
N LEU A 10 9.18 37.52 27.30
CA LEU A 10 10.15 36.44 27.12
C LEU A 10 10.72 36.51 25.70
N ASN A 11 12.04 36.65 25.58
CA ASN A 11 12.68 36.44 24.29
C ASN A 11 12.53 34.98 23.81
N ASP A 12 12.75 34.75 22.52
CA ASP A 12 12.56 33.43 21.90
C ASP A 12 13.40 32.32 22.57
N GLY A 13 14.64 32.65 22.98
CA GLY A 13 15.53 31.74 23.69
C GLY A 13 14.96 31.28 25.04
N ASN A 14 14.37 32.19 25.82
CA ASN A 14 13.72 31.88 27.09
C ASN A 14 12.45 31.07 26.87
N ARG A 15 11.65 31.38 25.83
CA ARG A 15 10.46 30.60 25.47
C ARG A 15 10.83 29.15 25.11
N ASN A 16 11.90 28.95 24.33
CA ASN A 16 12.39 27.62 23.98
C ASN A 16 12.90 26.86 25.21
N LEU A 17 13.64 27.52 26.10
CA LEU A 17 14.10 26.90 27.35
C LEU A 17 12.92 26.48 28.24
N LEU A 18 11.90 27.32 28.36
CA LEU A 18 10.71 27.03 29.15
C LEU A 18 9.91 25.87 28.57
N ALA A 19 9.68 25.84 27.24
CA ALA A 19 9.06 24.69 26.57
C ALA A 19 9.84 23.38 26.80
N ASN A 20 11.17 23.45 26.84
CA ASN A 20 12.01 22.28 27.12
C ASN A 20 11.80 21.75 28.53
N VAL A 21 11.76 22.64 29.53
CA VAL A 21 11.58 22.25 30.93
C VAL A 21 10.21 21.61 31.13
N ILE A 22 9.15 22.26 30.64
CA ILE A 22 7.77 21.79 30.76
C ILE A 22 7.61 20.39 30.16
N LEU A 23 8.11 20.17 28.94
CA LEU A 23 7.91 18.90 28.25
C LEU A 23 8.83 17.78 28.74
N ASN A 24 10.04 18.10 29.19
CA ASN A 24 10.89 17.09 29.82
C ASN A 24 10.30 16.62 31.15
N ASP A 25 9.67 17.51 31.93
CA ASP A 25 8.97 17.13 33.15
C ASP A 25 7.72 16.30 32.86
N TYR A 26 6.91 16.72 31.86
CA TYR A 26 5.72 15.99 31.44
C TYR A 26 5.99 14.55 30.96
N LEU A 27 7.11 14.34 30.27
CA LEU A 27 7.53 13.06 29.70
C LEU A 27 8.48 12.26 30.60
N LYS A 28 8.76 12.74 31.82
CA LYS A 28 9.76 12.15 32.71
C LYS A 28 9.38 10.73 33.15
N ASP A 29 8.12 10.53 33.53
CA ASP A 29 7.63 9.26 34.09
C ASP A 29 7.16 8.29 32.99
N ASP A 30 6.67 8.82 31.88
CA ASP A 30 6.22 8.05 30.71
C ASP A 30 6.69 8.74 29.40
N PRO A 31 7.76 8.23 28.76
CA PRO A 31 8.28 8.75 27.50
C PRO A 31 7.31 8.62 26.31
N ASP A 32 6.33 7.71 26.39
CA ASP A 32 5.33 7.45 25.35
C ASP A 32 4.02 8.23 25.57
N LYS A 33 3.96 9.02 26.64
CA LYS A 33 2.79 9.81 27.02
C LYS A 33 2.34 10.70 25.87
N ARG A 34 1.04 10.62 25.57
CA ARG A 34 0.42 11.42 24.51
C ARG A 34 0.35 12.89 24.93
N PHE A 35 0.38 13.78 23.94
CA PHE A 35 0.26 15.22 24.13
C PHE A 35 -0.96 15.74 23.37
N PRO A 36 -2.17 15.53 23.92
CA PRO A 36 -3.41 15.98 23.29
C PRO A 36 -3.61 17.49 23.47
N SER A 37 -4.50 18.09 22.69
CA SER A 37 -4.72 19.54 22.68
C SER A 37 -5.23 20.10 24.01
N GLU A 38 -5.94 19.30 24.81
CA GLU A 38 -6.38 19.67 26.16
C GLU A 38 -5.17 19.92 27.08
N VAL A 39 -4.15 19.06 26.99
CA VAL A 39 -2.91 19.20 27.76
C VAL A 39 -2.09 20.38 27.26
N GLU A 40 -2.02 20.58 25.93
CA GLU A 40 -1.36 21.75 25.32
C GLU A 40 -1.99 23.06 25.80
N ASN A 41 -3.32 23.14 25.83
CA ASN A 41 -4.06 24.30 26.31
C ASN A 41 -3.87 24.54 27.81
N SER A 42 -3.97 23.49 28.64
CA SER A 42 -3.77 23.59 30.09
C SER A 42 -2.35 24.08 30.44
N MET A 43 -1.33 23.58 29.75
CA MET A 43 0.05 24.06 29.93
C MET A 43 0.23 25.50 29.47
N CYS A 44 -0.43 25.91 28.39
CA CYS A 44 -0.42 27.29 27.94
C CYS A 44 -1.06 28.23 28.98
N GLU A 45 -2.20 27.85 29.56
CA GLU A 45 -2.85 28.63 30.62
C GLU A 45 -1.96 28.79 31.85
N ALA A 46 -1.22 27.74 32.24
CA ALA A 46 -0.23 27.82 33.30
C ALA A 46 0.93 28.78 32.96
N VAL A 47 1.39 28.78 31.71
CA VAL A 47 2.42 29.73 31.23
C VAL A 47 1.88 31.17 31.27
N LEU A 48 0.66 31.42 30.80
CA LEU A 48 0.04 32.74 30.79
C LEU A 48 -0.24 33.26 32.21
N SER A 49 -0.56 32.38 33.15
CA SER A 49 -0.70 32.72 34.57
C SER A 49 0.61 33.22 35.18
N LEU A 50 1.73 32.61 34.81
CA LEU A 50 3.07 33.00 35.29
C LEU A 50 3.68 34.17 34.51
N PHE A 51 3.29 34.33 33.23
CA PHE A 51 3.78 35.36 32.32
C PHE A 51 2.62 36.02 31.57
N PRO A 52 1.89 36.97 32.21
CA PRO A 52 0.67 37.54 31.64
C PRO A 52 0.83 38.33 30.34
N THR A 53 2.05 38.73 29.97
CA THR A 53 2.33 39.46 28.73
C THR A 53 2.60 38.56 27.53
N GLU A 54 2.64 37.24 27.72
CA GLU A 54 2.83 36.27 26.64
C GLU A 54 1.57 36.12 25.77
N ASN A 55 1.77 35.84 24.49
CA ASN A 55 0.67 35.60 23.56
C ASN A 55 0.38 34.09 23.44
N LYS A 56 -0.89 33.70 23.66
CA LYS A 56 -1.39 32.31 23.53
C LYS A 56 -1.02 31.66 22.19
N GLU A 57 -1.05 32.42 21.09
CA GLU A 57 -0.77 31.92 19.73
C GLU A 57 0.69 31.50 19.53
N VAL A 58 1.61 31.96 20.38
CA VAL A 58 3.03 31.55 20.34
C VAL A 58 3.21 30.14 20.93
N TRP A 59 2.35 29.76 21.88
CA TRP A 59 2.50 28.53 22.67
C TRP A 59 1.67 27.37 22.13
N VAL A 60 0.47 27.65 21.62
CA VAL A 60 -0.50 26.66 21.12
C VAL A 60 -0.65 26.74 19.61
N THR A 61 -0.94 25.61 18.98
CA THR A 61 -1.24 25.55 17.55
C THR A 61 -2.51 26.32 17.21
N ALA A 62 -2.43 27.27 16.28
CA ALA A 62 -3.57 28.07 15.85
C ALA A 62 -4.64 27.20 15.17
N THR A 63 -5.91 27.35 15.56
CA THR A 63 -7.06 26.68 14.93
C THR A 63 -7.42 27.35 13.60
N CYS A 64 -6.51 27.39 12.62
CA CYS A 64 -6.79 27.96 11.30
C CYS A 64 -7.08 26.85 10.27
N LYS A 65 -8.33 26.80 9.80
CA LYS A 65 -8.90 25.89 8.78
C LYS A 65 -8.30 26.04 7.36
N LYS A 66 -7.13 26.67 7.19
CA LYS A 66 -6.49 26.81 5.88
C LYS A 66 -5.14 26.11 5.89
N ARG A 67 -5.10 24.98 5.17
CA ARG A 67 -3.89 24.25 4.78
C ARG A 67 -2.97 25.17 3.97
N SER A 68 -2.06 25.89 4.63
CA SER A 68 -0.83 26.32 3.99
C SER A 68 0.35 26.08 4.93
N SER A 69 1.21 25.15 4.53
CA SER A 69 2.65 25.08 4.85
C SER A 69 3.08 25.54 6.24
N SER A 70 3.27 24.60 7.18
CA SER A 70 4.24 24.63 8.31
C SER A 70 4.34 25.86 9.23
N ALA A 71 3.52 26.90 9.05
CA ALA A 71 3.48 28.10 9.86
C ALA A 71 2.23 28.01 10.74
N GLY A 72 2.43 27.70 12.02
CA GLY A 72 1.33 27.67 12.99
C GLY A 72 1.40 26.59 14.06
N ARG A 73 2.45 25.74 14.11
CA ARG A 73 2.63 24.81 15.24
C ARG A 73 3.17 25.60 16.44
N GLY A 74 2.41 25.63 17.54
CA GLY A 74 2.83 26.29 18.77
C GLY A 74 4.16 25.74 19.30
N LYS A 75 4.84 26.51 20.16
CA LYS A 75 6.14 26.11 20.73
C LYS A 75 6.07 24.79 21.51
N LEU A 76 4.96 24.51 22.20
CA LEU A 76 4.79 23.27 22.96
C LEU A 76 4.71 22.05 22.04
N LEU A 77 3.83 22.06 21.05
CA LEU A 77 3.69 20.95 20.12
C LEU A 77 4.95 20.72 19.28
N SER A 78 5.58 21.80 18.81
CA SER A 78 6.85 21.73 18.08
C SER A 78 7.93 21.05 18.92
N ARG A 79 8.04 21.43 20.20
CA ARG A 79 9.05 20.84 21.09
C ARG A 79 8.74 19.40 21.49
N TYR A 80 7.46 19.04 21.63
CA TYR A 80 7.05 17.66 21.89
C TYR A 80 7.54 16.73 20.78
N TYR A 81 7.33 17.10 19.51
CA TYR A 81 7.82 16.33 18.37
C TYR A 81 9.35 16.28 18.30
N ASP A 82 10.06 17.34 18.66
CA ASP A 82 11.53 17.32 18.73
C ASP A 82 12.06 16.33 19.75
N ILE A 83 11.47 16.31 20.95
CA ILE A 83 11.85 15.37 22.01
C ILE A 83 11.57 13.93 21.57
N ARG A 84 10.40 13.66 20.97
CA ARG A 84 10.07 12.33 20.44
C ARG A 84 11.00 11.89 19.30
N ARG A 85 11.34 12.78 18.37
CA ARG A 85 12.33 12.48 17.32
C ARG A 85 13.69 12.13 17.90
N LYS A 86 14.12 12.84 18.95
CA LYS A 86 15.39 12.58 19.65
C LYS A 86 15.36 11.24 20.40
N MET A 87 14.26 10.93 21.10
CA MET A 87 14.08 9.64 21.80
C MET A 87 14.00 8.45 20.83
N ALA A 88 13.29 8.60 19.71
CA ALA A 88 13.23 7.58 18.66
C ALA A 88 14.60 7.35 17.98
N LYS A 89 15.39 8.42 17.76
CA LYS A 89 16.76 8.30 17.23
C LYS A 89 17.67 7.51 18.17
N ASN A 90 17.43 7.60 19.49
CA ASN A 90 18.21 6.93 20.51
C ASN A 90 17.63 5.55 20.91
N GLY A 91 16.63 5.03 20.17
CA GLY A 91 16.07 3.69 20.40
C GLY A 91 15.14 3.57 21.61
N LEU A 92 14.76 4.69 22.24
CA LEU A 92 13.85 4.71 23.40
C LEU A 92 12.37 4.73 22.98
N LEU A 93 12.07 4.90 21.68
CA LEU A 93 10.73 4.89 21.11
C LEU A 93 10.70 4.09 19.80
N SER A 94 9.64 3.31 19.58
CA SER A 94 9.42 2.59 18.32
C SER A 94 9.18 3.56 17.16
N LYS A 95 9.87 3.33 16.03
CA LYS A 95 9.96 4.27 14.91
C LYS A 95 8.68 4.23 14.05
N ARG A 96 7.74 5.15 14.26
CA ARG A 96 6.73 5.49 13.23
C ARG A 96 7.45 6.11 12.02
N THR A 97 7.46 5.44 10.87
CA THR A 97 8.00 5.98 9.63
C THR A 97 7.03 7.01 9.06
N ALA A 98 7.44 8.27 9.04
CA ALA A 98 6.76 9.34 8.33
C ALA A 98 7.22 9.33 6.86
N ASP A 99 6.34 8.89 5.96
CA ASP A 99 6.29 9.26 4.54
C ASP A 99 4.95 8.77 3.98
N SER A 100 3.90 9.54 4.23
CA SER A 100 2.63 9.48 3.50
C SER A 100 1.93 10.83 3.64
N ALA A 101 2.27 11.74 2.75
CA ALA A 101 1.44 12.91 2.50
C ALA A 101 0.40 12.52 1.45
N ASP A 102 -0.86 12.73 1.84
CA ASP A 102 -2.04 12.93 0.99
C ASP A 102 -2.73 11.68 0.44
N LEU A 103 -3.69 11.14 1.20
CA LEU A 103 -4.94 10.63 0.65
C LEU A 103 -6.08 10.92 1.63
N SER A 104 -7.04 11.69 1.13
CA SER A 104 -8.31 12.03 1.75
C SER A 104 -9.16 10.78 1.96
N LEU A 105 -9.17 10.29 3.19
CA LEU A 105 -10.38 9.73 3.78
C LEU A 105 -10.95 10.83 4.66
N SER A 106 -12.25 11.06 4.56
CA SER A 106 -12.99 11.84 5.55
C SER A 106 -12.59 11.31 6.94
N ASP A 107 -11.86 12.14 7.69
CA ASP A 107 -11.60 11.98 9.12
C ASP A 107 -12.93 12.21 9.87
N GLU A 108 -13.86 11.29 9.69
CA GLU A 108 -14.85 10.95 10.70
C GLU A 108 -14.48 9.54 11.18
N ASP A 109 -13.43 9.47 12.01
CA ASP A 109 -13.49 8.64 13.22
C ASP A 109 -12.33 8.96 14.16
N SER A 110 -12.59 9.87 15.08
CA SER A 110 -11.81 10.08 16.29
C SER A 110 -12.01 8.91 17.24
N ASN A 111 -10.93 8.24 17.67
CA ASN A 111 -10.88 7.35 18.85
C ASN A 111 -12.18 6.60 19.17
N GLU A 112 -12.35 5.39 18.64
CA GLU A 112 -13.23 4.41 19.29
C GLU A 112 -12.34 3.42 20.06
N ASP A 113 -12.59 3.29 21.36
CA ASP A 113 -12.51 1.99 22.01
C ASP A 113 -13.10 0.97 21.04
N VAL A 114 -12.32 -0.04 20.63
CA VAL A 114 -12.82 -1.04 19.67
C VAL A 114 -14.15 -1.55 20.20
N ASP A 115 -15.24 -1.24 19.49
CA ASP A 115 -16.58 -1.69 19.80
C ASP A 115 -16.50 -3.18 20.23
N PRO A 116 -16.97 -3.55 21.43
CA PRO A 116 -16.93 -4.93 21.90
C PRO A 116 -17.47 -5.92 20.87
N GLU A 117 -18.49 -5.52 20.10
CA GLU A 117 -19.07 -6.33 19.03
C GLU A 117 -18.11 -6.53 17.84
N LEU A 118 -17.36 -5.48 17.45
CA LEU A 118 -16.32 -5.58 16.43
C LEU A 118 -15.17 -6.50 16.86
N SER A 119 -14.79 -6.45 18.15
CA SER A 119 -13.77 -7.34 18.72
C SER A 119 -14.19 -8.81 18.63
N ASP A 120 -15.45 -9.11 18.99
CA ASP A 120 -16.01 -10.47 18.90
C ASP A 120 -16.06 -10.98 17.45
N HIS A 121 -16.43 -10.12 16.49
CA HIS A 121 -16.42 -10.47 15.07
C HIS A 121 -15.01 -10.80 14.55
N LEU A 122 -14.00 -10.01 14.93
CA LEU A 122 -12.62 -10.26 14.58
C LEU A 122 -12.09 -11.54 15.22
N LEU A 123 -12.45 -11.82 16.47
CA LEU A 123 -12.07 -13.05 17.17
C LEU A 123 -12.73 -14.27 16.52
N TRP A 124 -14.00 -14.15 16.11
CA TRP A 124 -14.69 -15.22 15.41
C TRP A 124 -13.99 -15.57 14.09
N LEU A 125 -13.63 -14.56 13.28
CA LEU A 125 -12.91 -14.75 12.00
C LEU A 125 -11.51 -15.35 12.18
N GLN A 126 -10.87 -15.19 13.33
CA GLN A 126 -9.55 -15.77 13.63
C GLN A 126 -9.62 -17.26 13.95
N ASN A 127 -10.77 -17.73 14.44
CA ASN A 127 -10.94 -19.10 14.91
C ASN A 127 -11.82 -19.97 13.99
N ASN A 128 -12.53 -19.36 13.04
CA ASN A 128 -13.51 -20.04 12.21
C ASN A 128 -13.30 -19.73 10.71
N LYS A 129 -13.51 -20.74 9.87
CA LYS A 129 -13.55 -20.63 8.40
C LYS A 129 -14.88 -21.05 7.78
N GLN A 130 -15.83 -21.48 8.61
CA GLN A 130 -17.16 -21.93 8.19
C GLN A 130 -18.20 -21.55 9.27
N PRO A 131 -19.48 -21.36 8.91
CA PRO A 131 -20.03 -21.42 7.54
C PRO A 131 -19.59 -20.22 6.68
N TRP A 132 -19.39 -20.44 5.38
CA TRP A 132 -18.85 -19.41 4.47
C TRP A 132 -19.70 -18.13 4.41
N SER A 133 -21.03 -18.24 4.45
CA SER A 133 -21.92 -17.08 4.49
C SER A 133 -21.62 -16.13 5.65
N LYS A 134 -21.32 -16.69 6.83
CA LYS A 134 -20.94 -15.92 8.03
C LYS A 134 -19.53 -15.36 7.90
N VAL A 135 -18.59 -16.11 7.30
CA VAL A 135 -17.25 -15.59 6.99
C VAL A 135 -17.37 -14.36 6.09
N SER A 136 -18.09 -14.44 4.97
CA SER A 136 -18.27 -13.32 4.04
C SER A 136 -18.94 -12.12 4.70
N SER A 137 -20.00 -12.32 5.48
CA SER A 137 -20.71 -11.21 6.15
C SER A 137 -19.82 -10.50 7.18
N LEU A 138 -19.13 -11.26 8.03
CA LEU A 138 -18.23 -10.71 9.03
C LEU A 138 -16.98 -10.09 8.40
N TRP A 139 -16.53 -10.62 7.26
CA TRP A 139 -15.41 -10.05 6.52
C TRP A 139 -15.71 -8.62 6.09
N VAL A 140 -16.90 -8.39 5.52
CA VAL A 140 -17.35 -7.04 5.12
C VAL A 140 -17.45 -6.11 6.34
N LEU A 141 -18.09 -6.56 7.44
CA LEU A 141 -18.25 -5.75 8.66
C LEU A 141 -16.92 -5.35 9.29
N THR A 142 -15.93 -6.23 9.26
CA THR A 142 -14.60 -6.00 9.87
C THR A 142 -13.59 -5.36 8.92
N SER A 143 -13.95 -5.13 7.66
CA SER A 143 -13.05 -4.68 6.58
C SER A 143 -12.23 -3.43 6.94
N LYS A 144 -12.90 -2.35 7.38
CA LYS A 144 -12.24 -1.09 7.75
C LYS A 144 -11.11 -1.30 8.77
N HIS A 145 -11.36 -2.08 9.81
CA HIS A 145 -10.38 -2.36 10.86
C HIS A 145 -9.24 -3.25 10.34
N ARG A 146 -9.56 -4.33 9.62
CA ARG A 146 -8.56 -5.25 9.06
C ARG A 146 -7.63 -4.54 8.06
N MET A 147 -8.19 -3.77 7.13
CA MET A 147 -7.42 -3.04 6.12
C MET A 147 -6.55 -1.95 6.74
N ARG A 148 -7.05 -1.23 7.77
CA ARG A 148 -6.24 -0.24 8.51
C ARG A 148 -4.99 -0.87 9.14
N SER A 149 -5.09 -2.10 9.64
CA SER A 149 -3.95 -2.82 10.24
C SER A 149 -2.86 -3.23 9.23
N LEU A 150 -3.25 -3.41 7.96
CA LEU A 150 -2.34 -3.69 6.85
C LEU A 150 -1.63 -2.40 6.42
N ILE A 151 -2.39 -1.31 6.23
CA ILE A 151 -1.87 0.01 5.83
C ILE A 151 -0.90 0.58 6.88
N SER A 152 -1.19 0.39 8.17
CA SER A 152 -0.29 0.84 9.25
C SER A 152 1.03 0.07 9.31
N GLY A 153 1.18 -1.01 8.53
CA GLY A 153 2.34 -1.90 8.57
C GLY A 153 2.53 -2.63 9.88
N THR A 154 1.49 -2.69 10.73
CA THR A 154 1.57 -3.30 12.07
C THR A 154 1.65 -4.81 11.99
N VAL A 155 1.09 -5.42 10.94
CA VAL A 155 1.06 -6.88 10.76
C VAL A 155 1.68 -7.24 9.41
N PRO A 156 2.73 -8.07 9.36
CA PRO A 156 3.25 -8.60 8.10
C PRO A 156 2.18 -9.40 7.35
N VAL A 157 2.15 -9.29 6.02
CA VAL A 157 1.14 -9.96 5.17
C VAL A 157 1.09 -11.47 5.43
N ALA A 158 2.23 -12.14 5.59
CA ALA A 158 2.27 -13.57 5.90
C ALA A 158 1.52 -13.89 7.21
N THR A 159 1.74 -13.09 8.26
CA THR A 159 1.05 -13.22 9.55
C THR A 159 -0.44 -12.91 9.42
N TYR A 160 -0.81 -11.94 8.58
CA TYR A 160 -2.21 -11.61 8.32
C TYR A 160 -2.95 -12.77 7.64
N LEU A 161 -2.36 -13.40 6.63
CA LEU A 161 -2.96 -14.57 5.96
C LEU A 161 -3.16 -15.75 6.91
N THR A 162 -2.22 -15.98 7.84
CA THR A 162 -2.37 -17.06 8.83
C THR A 162 -3.32 -16.69 9.97
N LYS A 163 -3.50 -15.39 10.26
CA LYS A 163 -4.39 -14.90 11.30
C LYS A 163 -5.86 -15.19 10.98
N TYR A 164 -6.25 -15.23 9.71
CA TYR A 164 -7.62 -15.47 9.28
C TYR A 164 -7.72 -16.77 8.47
N PRO A 165 -8.17 -17.89 9.08
CA PRO A 165 -8.23 -19.20 8.42
C PRO A 165 -9.07 -19.23 7.14
N GLY A 166 -10.05 -18.32 6.99
CA GLY A 166 -10.81 -18.17 5.75
C GLY A 166 -9.96 -17.83 4.52
N LEU A 167 -8.79 -17.20 4.71
CA LEU A 167 -7.82 -16.94 3.64
C LEU A 167 -6.96 -18.16 3.27
N GLN A 168 -7.12 -19.30 3.96
CA GLN A 168 -6.48 -20.56 3.57
C GLN A 168 -7.46 -21.49 2.84
N ASP A 169 -8.73 -21.12 2.78
CA ASP A 169 -9.76 -21.84 2.02
C ASP A 169 -9.49 -21.70 0.51
N PRO A 170 -9.84 -22.70 -0.33
CA PRO A 170 -9.76 -22.56 -1.79
C PRO A 170 -10.47 -21.30 -2.34
N SER A 171 -11.53 -20.85 -1.66
CA SER A 171 -12.28 -19.63 -2.01
C SER A 171 -11.76 -18.38 -1.30
N GLY A 172 -10.66 -18.48 -0.55
CA GLY A 172 -10.10 -17.40 0.27
C GLY A 172 -9.73 -16.14 -0.54
N TYR A 173 -9.38 -16.29 -1.81
CA TYR A 173 -9.12 -15.16 -2.69
C TYR A 173 -10.35 -14.24 -2.87
N LEU A 174 -11.58 -14.75 -2.74
CA LEU A 174 -12.81 -13.95 -2.82
C LEU A 174 -12.93 -12.93 -1.69
N LEU A 175 -12.34 -13.23 -0.53
CA LEU A 175 -12.28 -12.29 0.58
C LEU A 175 -11.37 -11.09 0.25
N LEU A 176 -10.30 -11.32 -0.51
CA LEU A 176 -9.39 -10.27 -0.97
C LEU A 176 -10.00 -9.44 -2.11
N THR A 177 -10.74 -10.08 -3.02
CA THR A 177 -11.50 -9.34 -4.04
C THR A 177 -12.59 -8.49 -3.40
N THR A 178 -13.26 -8.99 -2.36
CA THR A 178 -14.24 -8.23 -1.57
C THR A 178 -13.59 -6.99 -0.94
N ASP A 179 -12.43 -7.14 -0.28
CA ASP A 179 -11.73 -5.99 0.31
C ASP A 179 -11.29 -4.97 -0.76
N PHE A 180 -10.87 -5.42 -1.95
CA PHE A 180 -10.59 -4.52 -3.08
C PHE A 180 -11.83 -3.76 -3.55
N GLU A 181 -12.96 -4.44 -3.71
CA GLU A 181 -14.22 -3.84 -4.18
C GLU A 181 -14.79 -2.86 -3.14
N LEU A 182 -14.61 -3.12 -1.85
CA LEU A 182 -14.94 -2.16 -0.80
C LEU A 182 -14.04 -0.92 -0.85
N LYS A 183 -12.75 -1.10 -1.18
CA LYS A 183 -11.79 0.01 -1.32
C LYS A 183 -12.03 0.82 -2.61
N TYR A 184 -12.40 0.16 -3.70
CA TYR A 184 -12.57 0.74 -5.03
C TYR A 184 -13.87 0.24 -5.71
N PRO A 185 -15.05 0.73 -5.28
CA PRO A 185 -16.34 0.18 -5.72
C PRO A 185 -16.61 0.25 -7.23
N ALA A 186 -16.03 1.22 -7.93
CA ALA A 186 -16.20 1.39 -9.37
C ALA A 186 -15.23 0.56 -10.22
N SER A 187 -14.23 -0.08 -9.61
CA SER A 187 -13.09 -0.67 -10.33
C SER A 187 -13.11 -2.20 -10.37
N GLY A 188 -14.12 -2.85 -9.77
CA GLY A 188 -14.18 -4.31 -9.64
C GLY A 188 -14.16 -5.08 -10.96
N MET A 189 -14.75 -4.53 -12.03
CA MET A 189 -14.81 -5.17 -13.35
C MET A 189 -13.94 -4.49 -14.40
N SER A 190 -13.13 -3.50 -14.00
CA SER A 190 -12.39 -2.63 -14.92
C SER A 190 -11.50 -3.40 -15.89
N LEU A 191 -10.76 -4.40 -15.43
CA LEU A 191 -9.86 -5.16 -16.31
C LEU A 191 -10.62 -5.86 -17.43
N PHE A 192 -11.77 -6.47 -17.15
CA PHE A 192 -12.57 -7.16 -18.15
C PHE A 192 -13.23 -6.20 -19.14
N VAL A 193 -13.73 -5.06 -18.67
CA VAL A 193 -14.35 -4.03 -19.51
C VAL A 193 -13.33 -3.40 -20.46
N GLU A 194 -12.14 -3.11 -19.96
CA GLU A 194 -11.07 -2.45 -20.71
C GLU A 194 -10.25 -3.43 -21.56
N TRP A 195 -10.37 -4.74 -21.32
CA TRP A 195 -9.55 -5.76 -21.97
C TRP A 195 -9.50 -5.65 -23.49
N PRO A 196 -10.63 -5.52 -24.23
CA PRO A 196 -10.59 -5.46 -25.68
C PRO A 196 -9.79 -4.27 -26.22
N GLN A 197 -9.88 -3.11 -25.56
CA GLN A 197 -9.13 -1.91 -25.94
C GLN A 197 -7.65 -2.04 -25.61
N LEU A 198 -7.32 -2.67 -24.48
CA LEU A 198 -5.94 -2.99 -24.12
C LEU A 198 -5.31 -3.96 -25.14
N VAL A 199 -6.02 -5.02 -25.53
CA VAL A 199 -5.56 -5.97 -26.56
C VAL A 199 -5.24 -5.22 -27.86
N ALA A 200 -6.19 -4.43 -28.37
CA ALA A 200 -6.00 -3.68 -29.61
C ALA A 200 -4.81 -2.72 -29.52
N PHE A 201 -4.61 -2.05 -28.38
CA PHE A 201 -3.47 -1.18 -28.17
C PHE A 201 -2.14 -1.96 -28.16
N ILE A 202 -2.09 -3.09 -27.46
CA ILE A 202 -0.88 -3.92 -27.37
C ILE A 202 -0.51 -4.52 -28.73
N GLU A 203 -1.48 -4.92 -29.55
CA GLU A 203 -1.25 -5.36 -30.93
C GLU A 203 -0.55 -4.29 -31.80
N THR A 204 -0.64 -3.00 -31.45
CA THR A 204 0.10 -1.93 -32.18
C THR A 204 1.55 -1.78 -31.76
N ILE A 205 1.96 -2.36 -30.63
CA ILE A 205 3.28 -2.15 -30.00
C ILE A 205 4.07 -3.45 -29.89
N ALA A 206 3.38 -4.59 -29.88
CA ALA A 206 4.00 -5.91 -29.83
C ALA A 206 5.02 -6.09 -30.98
N PRO A 207 6.17 -6.72 -30.72
CA PRO A 207 7.19 -6.94 -31.74
C PRO A 207 6.68 -7.85 -32.87
N ASN A 208 5.88 -8.85 -32.50
CA ASN A 208 5.25 -9.82 -33.38
C ASN A 208 3.74 -9.78 -33.08
N PRO A 209 2.99 -8.85 -33.69
CA PRO A 209 1.55 -8.76 -33.45
C PRO A 209 0.79 -9.97 -34.00
N ASP A 210 1.35 -10.66 -34.99
CA ASP A 210 0.74 -11.85 -35.57
C ASP A 210 0.72 -13.01 -34.57
N ASP A 211 1.72 -13.13 -33.68
CA ASP A 211 1.70 -14.11 -32.58
C ASP A 211 0.43 -13.95 -31.71
N ILE A 212 -0.04 -12.72 -31.50
CA ILE A 212 -1.26 -12.42 -30.73
C ILE A 212 -2.51 -12.69 -31.57
N LYS A 213 -2.50 -12.33 -32.86
CA LYS A 213 -3.67 -12.42 -33.74
C LYS A 213 -3.97 -13.85 -34.21
N GLU A 214 -2.93 -14.65 -34.40
CA GLU A 214 -3.00 -16.03 -34.88
C GLU A 214 -3.11 -17.06 -33.75
N SER A 215 -3.31 -16.62 -32.50
CA SER A 215 -3.53 -17.53 -31.38
C SER A 215 -4.72 -18.45 -31.63
N LEU A 216 -4.55 -19.73 -31.29
CA LEU A 216 -5.54 -20.78 -31.55
C LEU A 216 -6.64 -20.81 -30.49
N SER A 217 -6.45 -20.13 -29.36
CA SER A 217 -7.46 -20.02 -28.31
C SER A 217 -7.57 -18.59 -27.75
N GLU A 218 -8.76 -18.21 -27.29
CA GLU A 218 -8.99 -16.91 -26.63
C GLU A 218 -8.08 -16.71 -25.41
N ASP A 219 -7.77 -17.82 -24.76
CA ASP A 219 -6.99 -17.89 -23.55
C ASP A 219 -5.48 -17.79 -23.85
N GLY A 220 -5.03 -18.43 -24.93
CA GLY A 220 -3.70 -18.21 -25.51
C GLY A 220 -3.49 -16.76 -25.96
N LYS A 221 -4.52 -16.12 -26.53
CA LYS A 221 -4.48 -14.70 -26.90
C LYS A 221 -4.27 -13.83 -25.67
N LYS A 222 -4.97 -14.12 -24.56
CA LYS A 222 -4.79 -13.39 -23.29
C LYS A 222 -3.36 -13.50 -22.76
N ILE A 223 -2.78 -14.71 -22.74
CA ILE A 223 -1.40 -14.93 -22.27
C ILE A 223 -0.42 -14.10 -23.10
N ARG A 224 -0.51 -14.16 -24.43
CA ARG A 224 0.42 -13.45 -25.33
C ARG A 224 0.32 -11.93 -25.18
N VAL A 225 -0.88 -11.38 -24.97
CA VAL A 225 -1.08 -9.96 -24.67
C VAL A 225 -0.40 -9.58 -23.35
N ILE A 226 -0.54 -10.40 -22.30
CA ILE A 226 0.13 -10.18 -21.01
C ILE A 226 1.65 -10.23 -21.16
N GLN A 227 2.17 -11.19 -21.94
CA GLN A 227 3.60 -11.30 -22.24
C GLN A 227 4.14 -10.13 -23.09
N ALA A 228 3.27 -9.47 -23.85
CA ALA A 228 3.61 -8.31 -24.66
C ALA A 228 3.55 -6.97 -23.89
N LEU A 229 2.90 -6.89 -22.72
CA LEU A 229 2.83 -5.67 -21.90
C LEU A 229 4.20 -4.99 -21.64
N PRO A 230 5.29 -5.72 -21.33
CA PRO A 230 6.60 -5.11 -21.10
C PRO A 230 7.19 -4.36 -22.31
N TYR A 231 6.67 -4.57 -23.52
CA TYR A 231 7.13 -3.84 -24.71
C TYR A 231 6.66 -2.38 -24.74
N LEU A 232 5.71 -2.01 -23.88
CA LEU A 232 5.33 -0.61 -23.65
C LEU A 232 6.48 0.25 -23.09
N PHE A 233 7.51 -0.40 -22.53
CA PHE A 233 8.54 0.30 -21.78
C PHE A 233 9.96 -0.08 -22.24
N PRO A 234 10.92 0.86 -22.13
CA PRO A 234 12.34 0.53 -22.30
C PRO A 234 12.83 -0.30 -21.11
N VAL A 235 13.82 -1.17 -21.33
CA VAL A 235 14.41 -1.97 -20.25
C VAL A 235 15.30 -1.08 -19.37
N ILE A 236 14.96 -0.97 -18.08
CA ILE A 236 15.65 -0.10 -17.10
C ILE A 236 16.37 -0.91 -16.02
N THR A 237 17.47 -0.35 -15.49
CA THR A 237 18.19 -0.94 -14.36
C THR A 237 17.51 -0.56 -13.04
N CYS A 238 17.03 -1.55 -12.31
CA CYS A 238 16.62 -1.44 -10.92
C CYS A 238 17.87 -1.33 -10.02
N ALA A 239 18.30 -0.10 -9.72
CA ALA A 239 19.37 0.15 -8.77
C ALA A 239 18.84 0.24 -7.32
N LYS A 240 19.56 -0.33 -6.35
CA LYS A 240 19.44 0.03 -4.93
C LYS A 240 20.81 0.53 -4.46
N LYS A 241 20.84 1.66 -3.74
CA LYS A 241 22.08 2.25 -3.21
C LYS A 241 22.83 1.20 -2.37
N GLY A 242 24.04 0.81 -2.81
CA GLY A 242 24.92 -0.13 -2.10
C GLY A 242 24.65 -1.63 -2.31
N LYS A 243 23.74 -2.04 -3.21
CA LYS A 243 23.56 -3.46 -3.60
C LYS A 243 23.74 -3.65 -5.11
N LYS A 244 23.92 -4.91 -5.52
CA LYS A 244 24.02 -5.36 -6.94
C LYS A 244 22.98 -4.64 -7.81
N GLN A 245 23.37 -4.28 -9.03
CA GLN A 245 22.46 -3.74 -10.02
C GLN A 245 21.71 -4.90 -10.69
N TRP A 246 20.40 -4.71 -10.89
CA TRP A 246 19.57 -5.65 -11.64
C TRP A 246 18.92 -4.94 -12.80
N ARG A 247 18.97 -5.51 -13.99
CA ARG A 247 18.28 -4.99 -15.16
C ARG A 247 17.33 -6.07 -15.67
N PRO A 248 16.07 -6.10 -15.19
CA PRO A 248 15.12 -7.13 -15.57
C PRO A 248 14.90 -7.15 -17.08
N SER A 249 14.96 -8.33 -17.71
CA SER A 249 14.61 -8.46 -19.12
C SER A 249 13.09 -8.27 -19.33
N ARG A 250 12.66 -8.09 -20.59
CA ARG A 250 11.21 -8.07 -20.91
C ARG A 250 10.54 -9.38 -20.53
N GLN A 251 11.22 -10.50 -20.74
CA GLN A 251 10.73 -11.81 -20.32
C GLN A 251 10.61 -11.92 -18.80
N GLU A 252 11.59 -11.42 -18.04
CA GLU A 252 11.50 -11.42 -16.58
C GLU A 252 10.34 -10.56 -16.07
N SER A 253 10.06 -9.46 -16.76
CA SER A 253 8.95 -8.54 -16.46
C SER A 253 7.60 -9.19 -16.81
N ALA A 254 7.51 -9.89 -17.94
CA ALA A 254 6.34 -10.67 -18.32
C ALA A 254 6.05 -11.79 -17.30
N GLU A 255 7.07 -12.56 -16.92
CA GLU A 255 6.95 -13.61 -15.90
C GLU A 255 6.62 -13.08 -14.51
N ALA A 256 6.96 -11.82 -14.21
CA ALA A 256 6.57 -11.17 -12.96
C ALA A 256 5.08 -10.75 -12.97
N LEU A 257 4.52 -10.39 -14.13
CA LEU A 257 3.06 -10.22 -14.26
C LEU A 257 2.34 -11.56 -14.14
N MET A 258 2.78 -12.54 -14.94
CA MET A 258 2.19 -13.87 -15.00
C MET A 258 3.27 -14.90 -15.29
N LEU A 259 3.51 -15.77 -14.32
CA LEU A 259 4.46 -16.86 -14.46
C LEU A 259 3.83 -17.94 -15.34
N HIS A 260 4.46 -18.21 -16.49
CA HIS A 260 4.07 -19.29 -17.38
C HIS A 260 4.96 -20.52 -17.12
N VAL A 261 4.35 -21.68 -16.88
CA VAL A 261 5.05 -22.97 -16.73
C VAL A 261 4.42 -24.03 -17.62
N LYS A 262 5.23 -24.98 -18.09
CA LYS A 262 4.76 -26.04 -18.99
C LYS A 262 3.97 -27.14 -18.29
N CYS A 263 4.30 -27.41 -17.03
CA CYS A 263 3.61 -28.41 -16.24
C CYS A 263 3.43 -27.94 -14.79
N ILE A 264 2.43 -28.50 -14.10
CA ILE A 264 2.11 -28.17 -12.70
C ILE A 264 3.32 -28.45 -11.78
N GLY A 265 4.10 -29.50 -12.07
CA GLY A 265 5.29 -29.87 -11.28
C GLY A 265 6.37 -28.78 -11.27
N ASP A 266 6.42 -27.94 -12.30
CA ASP A 266 7.42 -26.88 -12.42
C ASP A 266 7.08 -25.64 -11.60
N ILE A 267 5.83 -25.46 -11.14
CA ILE A 267 5.38 -24.26 -10.41
C ILE A 267 6.30 -23.96 -9.23
N ASN A 268 6.49 -24.93 -8.33
CA ASN A 268 7.28 -24.74 -7.12
C ASN A 268 8.76 -24.53 -7.43
N ILE A 269 9.27 -25.20 -8.47
CA ILE A 269 10.67 -25.09 -8.91
C ILE A 269 10.93 -23.67 -9.43
N SER A 270 10.07 -23.18 -10.34
CA SER A 270 10.17 -21.83 -10.90
C SER A 270 10.01 -20.75 -9.84
N LEU A 271 9.07 -20.89 -8.91
CA LEU A 271 8.88 -19.93 -7.82
C LEU A 271 10.06 -19.92 -6.85
N ALA A 272 10.63 -21.09 -6.51
CA ALA A 272 11.78 -21.19 -5.62
C ALA A 272 13.04 -20.57 -6.26
N SER A 273 13.30 -20.85 -7.53
CA SER A 273 14.41 -20.20 -8.27
C SER A 273 14.20 -18.68 -8.32
N ARG A 274 13.00 -18.19 -8.64
CA ARG A 274 12.72 -16.75 -8.63
C ARG A 274 13.00 -16.14 -7.25
N ALA A 275 12.47 -16.74 -6.18
CA ALA A 275 12.68 -16.24 -4.81
C ALA A 275 14.17 -16.12 -4.46
N LYS A 276 14.93 -17.20 -4.67
CA LYS A 276 16.35 -17.30 -4.33
C LYS A 276 17.26 -16.44 -5.21
N ASP A 277 17.02 -16.44 -6.51
CA ASP A 277 17.95 -15.84 -7.48
C ASP A 277 17.66 -14.35 -7.70
N LYS A 278 16.41 -13.90 -7.51
CA LYS A 278 15.95 -12.55 -7.89
C LYS A 278 15.43 -11.71 -6.72
N TYR A 279 14.85 -12.28 -5.68
CA TYR A 279 14.20 -11.51 -4.61
C TYR A 279 15.04 -11.44 -3.34
N GLU A 280 15.50 -12.60 -2.84
CA GLU A 280 16.34 -12.70 -1.64
C GLU A 280 17.62 -11.83 -1.71
N PRO A 281 18.40 -11.80 -2.82
CA PRO A 281 19.62 -10.99 -2.88
C PRO A 281 19.35 -9.48 -2.72
N TYR A 282 18.13 -9.05 -3.05
CA TYR A 282 17.69 -7.66 -2.98
C TYR A 282 16.89 -7.34 -1.70
N GLY A 283 16.65 -8.34 -0.84
CA GLY A 283 15.84 -8.24 0.37
C GLY A 283 14.38 -7.93 0.04
N LEU A 284 13.82 -8.66 -0.93
CA LEU A 284 12.43 -8.55 -1.38
C LEU A 284 11.71 -9.89 -1.16
N SER A 285 10.38 -9.85 -1.15
CA SER A 285 9.53 -11.04 -1.16
C SER A 285 8.78 -11.13 -2.50
N LEU A 286 8.47 -12.36 -2.93
CA LEU A 286 7.78 -12.63 -4.21
C LEU A 286 6.29 -12.22 -4.21
N GLY A 287 5.74 -11.80 -3.06
CA GLY A 287 4.39 -11.22 -2.97
C GLY A 287 3.28 -12.13 -3.49
N ALA A 288 2.28 -11.51 -4.13
CA ALA A 288 1.23 -12.20 -4.88
C ALA A 288 1.68 -12.40 -6.34
N GLN A 289 1.35 -13.53 -6.97
CA GLN A 289 1.80 -13.88 -8.32
C GLN A 289 0.69 -14.62 -9.08
N ALA A 290 0.34 -14.13 -10.28
CA ALA A 290 -0.48 -14.88 -11.22
C ALA A 290 0.38 -15.96 -11.89
N ILE A 291 -0.17 -17.14 -12.09
CA ILE A 291 0.51 -18.30 -12.67
C ILE A 291 -0.43 -18.95 -13.69
N VAL A 292 0.11 -19.36 -14.82
CA VAL A 292 -0.59 -20.15 -15.82
C VAL A 292 0.23 -21.40 -16.14
N VAL A 293 -0.45 -22.53 -16.21
CA VAL A 293 0.12 -23.80 -16.62
C VAL A 293 -0.39 -24.12 -18.01
N ASP A 294 0.52 -24.11 -18.96
CA ASP A 294 0.21 -24.35 -20.36
C ASP A 294 1.45 -24.95 -21.07
N PRO A 295 1.32 -26.07 -21.82
CA PRO A 295 2.42 -26.68 -22.53
C PRO A 295 2.86 -25.93 -23.81
N ASP A 296 1.95 -25.24 -24.52
CA ASP A 296 2.13 -24.74 -25.90
C ASP A 296 1.53 -23.34 -26.20
N LEU A 297 1.13 -22.60 -25.17
CA LEU A 297 0.45 -21.30 -25.18
C LEU A 297 -0.96 -21.26 -25.78
N ASP A 298 -1.55 -22.40 -26.16
CA ASP A 298 -2.93 -22.44 -26.64
C ASP A 298 -3.78 -23.49 -25.91
N THR A 299 -3.16 -24.45 -25.22
CA THR A 299 -3.81 -25.52 -24.45
C THR A 299 -3.70 -25.26 -22.94
N ILE A 300 -4.47 -24.29 -22.43
CA ILE A 300 -4.41 -23.96 -21.00
C ILE A 300 -4.87 -25.16 -20.17
N SER A 301 -4.00 -25.57 -19.26
CA SER A 301 -4.30 -26.62 -18.29
C SER A 301 -4.96 -26.03 -17.05
N ASN A 302 -4.29 -25.06 -16.39
CA ASN A 302 -4.76 -24.48 -15.14
C ASN A 302 -4.26 -23.04 -14.98
N SER A 303 -5.02 -22.22 -14.27
CA SER A 303 -4.61 -20.88 -13.84
C SER A 303 -4.63 -20.79 -12.32
N PHE A 304 -3.61 -20.16 -11.74
CA PHE A 304 -3.47 -20.03 -10.29
C PHE A 304 -3.11 -18.61 -9.87
N VAL A 305 -3.46 -18.28 -8.64
CA VAL A 305 -2.97 -17.11 -7.92
C VAL A 305 -2.25 -17.59 -6.68
N ARG A 306 -0.97 -17.27 -6.57
CA ARG A 306 -0.20 -17.49 -5.36
C ARG A 306 -0.17 -16.23 -4.52
N ILE A 307 -0.42 -16.33 -3.23
CA ILE A 307 -0.18 -15.23 -2.27
C ILE A 307 0.62 -15.78 -1.10
N ASN A 308 1.90 -15.38 -0.99
CA ASN A 308 2.86 -15.99 -0.07
C ASN A 308 2.89 -17.52 -0.21
N SER A 309 2.37 -18.26 0.77
CA SER A 309 2.38 -19.73 0.77
C SER A 309 1.06 -20.35 0.30
N THR A 310 0.01 -19.55 0.11
CA THR A 310 -1.30 -20.04 -0.33
C THR A 310 -1.40 -20.00 -1.85
N MET A 311 -2.00 -21.04 -2.44
CA MET A 311 -2.26 -21.16 -3.87
C MET A 311 -3.77 -21.30 -4.08
N TYR A 312 -4.35 -20.49 -4.96
CA TYR A 312 -5.75 -20.57 -5.35
C TYR A 312 -5.85 -20.92 -6.82
N GLU A 313 -6.68 -21.91 -7.16
CA GLU A 313 -7.01 -22.24 -8.54
C GLU A 313 -8.16 -21.35 -9.02
N VAL A 314 -8.05 -20.86 -10.26
CA VAL A 314 -9.00 -19.94 -10.88
C VAL A 314 -9.24 -20.32 -12.33
N GLU A 315 -10.32 -19.80 -12.90
CA GLU A 315 -10.93 -20.31 -14.13
C GLU A 315 -10.11 -20.02 -15.39
N ASN A 316 -9.41 -18.89 -15.46
CA ASN A 316 -8.64 -18.50 -16.65
C ASN A 316 -7.51 -17.51 -16.31
N PRO A 317 -6.54 -17.28 -17.23
CA PRO A 317 -5.37 -16.45 -16.94
C PRO A 317 -5.74 -15.00 -16.66
N LEU A 318 -6.72 -14.44 -17.37
CA LEU A 318 -7.11 -13.05 -17.17
C LEU A 318 -7.70 -12.84 -15.78
N LYS A 319 -8.48 -13.81 -15.28
CA LYS A 319 -8.98 -13.81 -13.90
C LYS A 319 -7.85 -13.96 -12.88
N ALA A 320 -6.82 -14.76 -13.18
CA ALA A 320 -5.63 -14.85 -12.33
C ALA A 320 -4.89 -13.51 -12.22
N LEU A 321 -4.76 -12.78 -13.34
CA LEU A 321 -4.18 -11.43 -13.35
C LEU A 321 -5.03 -10.43 -12.55
N ASP A 322 -6.35 -10.45 -12.75
CA ASP A 322 -7.33 -9.62 -12.02
C ASP A 322 -7.23 -9.82 -10.50
N ILE A 323 -7.35 -11.07 -10.05
CA ILE A 323 -7.28 -11.40 -8.62
C ILE A 323 -5.92 -11.04 -8.04
N THR A 324 -4.83 -11.26 -8.79
CA THR A 324 -3.49 -10.88 -8.33
C THR A 324 -3.39 -9.37 -8.10
N PHE A 325 -3.88 -8.56 -9.05
CA PHE A 325 -3.95 -7.10 -8.90
C PHE A 325 -4.77 -6.69 -7.66
N LYS A 326 -5.98 -7.23 -7.54
CA LYS A 326 -6.89 -6.96 -6.41
C LYS A 326 -6.29 -7.35 -5.08
N ALA A 327 -5.64 -8.51 -5.01
CA ALA A 327 -4.97 -9.01 -3.81
C ALA A 327 -3.79 -8.11 -3.40
N ILE A 328 -3.00 -7.60 -4.36
CA ILE A 328 -1.90 -6.67 -4.06
C ILE A 328 -2.45 -5.42 -3.37
N HIS A 329 -3.53 -4.84 -3.89
CA HIS A 329 -4.18 -3.65 -3.31
C HIS A 329 -4.90 -3.92 -1.99
N ALA A 330 -5.58 -5.06 -1.85
CA ALA A 330 -6.28 -5.46 -0.62
C ALA A 330 -5.31 -5.70 0.53
N LEU A 331 -4.12 -6.23 0.24
CA LEU A 331 -3.08 -6.54 1.23
C LEU A 331 -2.09 -5.39 1.45
N ASP A 332 -2.26 -4.26 0.76
CA ASP A 332 -1.32 -3.13 0.76
C ASP A 332 0.13 -3.55 0.40
N CYS A 333 0.25 -4.48 -0.55
CA CYS A 333 1.53 -5.01 -1.02
C CYS A 333 2.17 -4.10 -2.07
N LYS A 334 3.49 -4.24 -2.24
CA LYS A 334 4.22 -3.62 -3.35
C LYS A 334 4.22 -4.55 -4.57
N TYR A 335 4.14 -3.96 -5.75
CA TYR A 335 4.39 -4.66 -7.01
C TYR A 335 5.80 -5.25 -7.06
N HIS A 336 5.96 -6.34 -7.82
CA HIS A 336 7.27 -6.89 -8.17
C HIS A 336 8.11 -5.84 -8.88
N LYS A 337 9.42 -5.84 -8.62
CA LYS A 337 10.30 -4.80 -9.14
C LYS A 337 10.46 -4.84 -10.65
N GLU A 338 10.38 -6.02 -11.23
CA GLU A 338 10.50 -6.26 -12.67
C GLU A 338 9.33 -5.66 -13.44
N SER A 339 8.12 -5.77 -12.88
CA SER A 339 6.87 -5.42 -13.56
C SER A 339 6.14 -4.21 -12.97
N VAL A 340 6.82 -3.37 -12.17
CA VAL A 340 6.19 -2.20 -11.53
C VAL A 340 5.48 -1.32 -12.55
N ARG A 341 6.07 -1.07 -13.72
CA ARG A 341 5.51 -0.12 -14.70
C ARG A 341 4.28 -0.71 -15.41
N GLU A 342 4.30 -2.00 -15.64
CA GLU A 342 3.23 -2.78 -16.22
C GLU A 342 2.04 -2.83 -15.26
N TRP A 343 2.28 -3.05 -13.96
CA TRP A 343 1.23 -2.91 -12.95
C TRP A 343 0.70 -1.48 -12.84
N LEU A 344 1.58 -0.47 -12.87
CA LEU A 344 1.18 0.94 -12.78
C LEU A 344 0.35 1.43 -13.98
N ILE A 345 0.56 0.90 -15.19
CA ILE A 345 -0.31 1.24 -16.32
C ILE A 345 -1.67 0.56 -16.18
N LEU A 346 -1.74 -0.68 -15.68
CA LEU A 346 -3.02 -1.31 -15.36
C LEU A 346 -3.75 -0.50 -14.28
N GLU A 347 -3.06 -0.13 -13.20
CA GLU A 347 -3.62 0.66 -12.10
C GLU A 347 -4.28 1.96 -12.59
N LYS A 348 -3.58 2.74 -13.41
CA LYS A 348 -4.06 4.06 -13.84
C LYS A 348 -4.99 4.04 -15.03
N ALA A 349 -4.62 3.26 -16.03
CA ALA A 349 -5.23 3.34 -17.36
C ALA A 349 -6.38 2.35 -17.51
N VAL A 350 -6.34 1.23 -16.77
CA VAL A 350 -7.35 0.17 -16.80
C VAL A 350 -8.27 0.25 -15.58
N TYR A 351 -7.73 0.24 -14.36
CA TYR A 351 -8.53 0.27 -13.12
C TYR A 351 -8.92 1.68 -12.67
N HIS A 352 -8.38 2.72 -13.31
CA HIS A 352 -8.67 4.13 -13.02
C HIS A 352 -8.40 4.54 -11.56
N LEU A 353 -7.36 3.96 -10.95
CA LEU A 353 -6.95 4.30 -9.59
C LEU A 353 -5.98 5.49 -9.60
N ASN A 354 -6.22 6.46 -8.71
CA ASN A 354 -5.47 7.71 -8.64
C ASN A 354 -4.28 7.66 -7.67
N ASP A 355 -4.02 6.52 -7.04
CA ASP A 355 -3.09 6.39 -5.91
C ASP A 355 -1.61 6.34 -6.36
N ALA A 356 -1.32 6.04 -7.63
CA ALA A 356 0.06 5.86 -8.09
C ALA A 356 0.80 7.15 -8.46
N PRO A 357 2.13 7.22 -8.25
CA PRO A 357 2.97 8.35 -8.65
C PRO A 357 2.97 8.57 -10.18
N ALA A 358 2.81 9.82 -10.62
CA ALA A 358 2.67 10.17 -12.05
C ALA A 358 3.91 9.81 -12.89
N GLY A 359 5.12 9.90 -12.34
CA GLY A 359 6.34 10.05 -13.15
C GLY A 359 6.69 8.88 -14.09
N GLN A 360 6.54 7.62 -13.69
CA GLN A 360 7.19 6.51 -14.41
C GLN A 360 6.41 5.98 -15.62
N VAL A 361 5.09 6.20 -15.66
CA VAL A 361 4.20 5.63 -16.69
C VAL A 361 3.36 6.67 -17.42
N THR A 362 3.52 7.98 -17.14
CA THR A 362 2.70 9.05 -17.73
C THR A 362 2.66 8.99 -19.26
N ALA A 363 3.80 8.74 -19.92
CA ALA A 363 3.85 8.67 -21.38
C ALA A 363 3.01 7.50 -21.91
N ALA A 364 3.15 6.31 -21.33
CA ALA A 364 2.39 5.14 -21.74
C ALA A 364 0.88 5.29 -21.46
N VAL A 365 0.51 5.84 -20.30
CA VAL A 365 -0.88 6.16 -19.96
C VAL A 365 -1.49 7.16 -20.95
N LYS A 366 -0.75 8.21 -21.31
CA LYS A 366 -1.19 9.18 -22.33
C LYS A 366 -1.35 8.52 -23.71
N SER A 367 -0.41 7.69 -24.12
CA SER A 367 -0.49 6.96 -25.38
C SER A 367 -1.73 6.05 -25.44
N TYR A 368 -1.98 5.27 -24.39
CA TYR A 368 -3.17 4.43 -24.29
C TYR A 368 -4.46 5.26 -24.28
N THR A 369 -4.52 6.33 -23.49
CA THR A 369 -5.69 7.21 -23.41
C THR A 369 -5.98 7.88 -24.76
N ASN A 370 -4.95 8.27 -25.51
CA ASN A 370 -5.10 8.84 -26.84
C ASN A 370 -5.55 7.79 -27.86
N PHE A 371 -5.07 6.56 -27.74
CA PHE A 371 -5.51 5.43 -28.56
C PHE A 371 -7.03 5.18 -28.37
N LYS A 372 -7.49 5.14 -27.12
CA LYS A 372 -8.91 5.00 -26.75
C LYS A 372 -9.84 6.13 -27.21
N LYS A 373 -9.28 7.31 -27.50
CA LYS A 373 -10.08 8.45 -28.01
C LYS A 373 -10.23 8.42 -29.53
N ARG A 374 -9.36 7.67 -30.22
CA ARG A 374 -9.30 7.60 -31.69
C ARG A 374 -10.04 6.39 -32.24
N ASN A 375 -10.21 5.35 -31.44
CA ASN A 375 -10.91 4.10 -31.72
C ASN A 375 -11.93 3.88 -30.63
#